data_AF-A0A9X3YQ26-F1
#
_entry.id   AF-A0A9X3YQ26-F1
#
_cell.length_a   1.000
_cell.length_b   1.000
_cell.length_c   1.000
_cell.angle_alpha   90.00
_cell.angle_beta   90.00
_cell.angle_gamma   90.00
#
_symmetry.space_group_name_H-M   'P 1'
#
loop_
_entity.id
_entity.type
_entity.pdbx_description
1 polymer ?
#
loop_
_entity_poly.entity_id
_entity_poly.type
_entity_poly.pdbx_seq_one_letter_code
_entity_poly.pdbx_strand_id
1 'polypeptide(L)'
;MLCEWLAGHMARALDLPVPDFAVVRAPPELIFAHAEGNELGPLPAFASHVANSWQELSASHLDEVDDALKRDVAVFDWWVRNQDRTLKTQSGNPNLLWNGSEKQLVVIDHNLAFDRDFDAKTFHDTHVFADALAQVRGDESLQDGLAQRLRTALKIAEQVCDEAPPEWWFADEERTIAVDFDRTAVMSILRRCDSAEFWRFDT
;
A
#
# COMPACT_ATOMS: atom_id res chain seq x y z
N MET A 1 -5.08 8.60 5.66
CA MET A 1 -4.00 9.40 5.04
C MET A 1 -2.61 8.91 5.45
N LEU A 2 -2.30 8.74 6.74
CA LEU A 2 -0.99 8.25 7.18
C LEU A 2 -0.60 6.89 6.55
N CYS A 3 -1.51 5.91 6.53
CA CYS A 3 -1.24 4.61 5.91
C CYS A 3 -0.89 4.76 4.42
N GLU A 4 -1.72 5.46 3.65
CA GLU A 4 -1.49 5.74 2.22
C GLU A 4 -0.13 6.40 1.97
N TRP A 5 0.22 7.40 2.77
CA TRP A 5 1.48 8.12 2.65
C TRP A 5 2.70 7.23 2.89
N LEU A 6 2.72 6.51 4.03
CA LEU A 6 3.85 5.65 4.36
C LEU A 6 3.96 4.49 3.36
N ALA A 7 2.86 3.78 3.11
CA ALA A 7 2.84 2.64 2.22
C ALA A 7 3.13 3.03 0.77
N GLY A 8 2.58 4.14 0.27
CA GLY A 8 2.89 4.66 -1.07
C GLY A 8 4.38 5.00 -1.23
N HIS A 9 5.01 5.62 -0.22
CA HIS A 9 6.44 5.92 -0.26
C HIS A 9 7.31 4.66 -0.22
N MET A 10 6.94 3.68 0.60
CA MET A 10 7.63 2.40 0.65
C MET A 10 7.49 1.62 -0.65
N ALA A 11 6.28 1.56 -1.22
CA ALA A 11 6.02 0.91 -2.50
C ALA A 11 6.87 1.53 -3.62
N ARG A 12 6.94 2.87 -3.69
CA ARG A 12 7.84 3.58 -4.62
C ARG A 12 9.30 3.24 -4.37
N ALA A 13 9.75 3.16 -3.11
CA ALA A 13 11.13 2.80 -2.77
C ALA A 13 11.49 1.33 -3.09
N LEU A 14 10.48 0.48 -3.27
CA LEU A 14 10.61 -0.90 -3.76
C LEU A 14 10.49 -0.99 -5.29
N ASP A 15 10.40 0.12 -6.00
CA ASP A 15 10.15 0.16 -7.44
C ASP A 15 8.82 -0.50 -7.86
N LEU A 16 7.84 -0.58 -6.94
CA LEU A 16 6.49 -0.97 -7.31
C LEU A 16 5.85 0.15 -8.17
N PRO A 17 5.06 -0.21 -9.19
CA PRO A 17 4.44 0.76 -10.07
C PRO A 17 3.26 1.43 -9.35
N VAL A 18 3.54 2.44 -8.54
CA VAL A 18 2.53 3.29 -7.92
C VAL A 18 2.40 4.59 -8.70
N PRO A 19 1.23 5.24 -8.71
CA PRO A 19 1.12 6.57 -9.30
C PRO A 19 2.04 7.58 -8.60
N ASP A 20 2.44 8.62 -9.32
CA ASP A 20 2.98 9.81 -8.68
C ASP A 20 1.96 10.38 -7.71
N PHE A 21 2.40 10.83 -6.54
CA PHE A 21 1.52 11.38 -5.52
C PHE A 21 2.21 12.50 -4.76
N ALA A 22 1.40 13.39 -4.20
CA ALA A 22 1.85 14.56 -3.46
C ALA A 22 0.84 14.95 -2.38
N VAL A 23 1.30 15.78 -1.46
CA VAL A 23 0.42 16.55 -0.58
C VAL A 23 -0.11 17.75 -1.37
N VAL A 24 -1.43 17.90 -1.42
CA VAL A 24 -2.09 19.01 -2.11
C VAL A 24 -3.01 19.78 -1.16
N ARG A 25 -3.39 21.00 -1.54
CA ARG A 25 -4.45 21.77 -0.86
C ARG A 25 -5.41 22.27 -1.91
N ALA A 26 -6.70 22.07 -1.70
CA ALA A 26 -7.71 22.63 -2.57
C ALA A 26 -7.72 24.17 -2.43
N PRO A 27 -7.79 24.92 -3.54
CA PRO A 27 -7.97 26.36 -3.46
C PRO A 27 -9.33 26.69 -2.83
N PRO A 28 -9.44 27.72 -1.96
CA PRO A 28 -10.68 28.05 -1.28
C PRO A 28 -11.86 28.24 -2.24
N GLU A 29 -11.61 28.80 -3.42
CA GLU A 29 -12.61 29.01 -4.45
C GLU A 29 -13.26 27.71 -4.91
N LEU A 30 -12.51 26.60 -4.96
CA LEU A 30 -13.03 25.28 -5.34
C LEU A 30 -13.90 24.68 -4.22
N ILE A 31 -13.51 24.90 -2.96
CA ILE A 31 -14.23 24.40 -1.79
C ILE A 31 -15.61 25.07 -1.70
N PHE A 32 -15.66 26.39 -1.86
CA PHE A 32 -16.90 27.17 -1.71
C PHE A 32 -17.79 27.20 -2.95
N ALA A 33 -17.27 26.87 -4.14
CA ALA A 33 -18.03 26.94 -5.39
C ALA A 33 -18.98 25.75 -5.62
N HIS A 34 -18.71 24.59 -5.03
CA HIS A 34 -19.45 23.35 -5.30
C HIS A 34 -19.76 22.58 -4.00
N ALA A 35 -20.88 21.87 -3.97
CA ALA A 35 -21.28 21.09 -2.79
C ALA A 35 -20.27 19.96 -2.51
N GLU A 36 -19.72 19.35 -3.56
CA GLU A 36 -18.66 18.33 -3.48
C GLU A 36 -17.30 18.93 -3.07
N GLY A 37 -17.11 20.24 -3.26
CA GLY A 37 -15.88 20.94 -2.85
C GLY A 37 -15.64 20.91 -1.35
N ASN A 38 -16.70 20.78 -0.55
CA ASN A 38 -16.61 20.59 0.90
C ASN A 38 -15.93 19.27 1.29
N GLU A 39 -16.00 18.23 0.46
CA GLU A 39 -15.35 16.94 0.74
C GLU A 39 -13.82 17.03 0.64
N LEU A 40 -13.30 17.99 -0.13
CA LEU A 40 -11.85 18.24 -0.22
C LEU A 40 -11.31 18.88 1.06
N GLY A 41 -12.14 19.72 1.71
CA GLY A 41 -11.77 20.48 2.90
C GLY A 41 -10.61 21.47 2.69
N PRO A 42 -10.32 22.31 3.69
CA PRO A 42 -9.22 23.29 3.64
C PRO A 42 -7.85 22.69 4.05
N LEU A 43 -7.85 21.47 4.58
CA LEU A 43 -6.67 20.80 5.09
C LEU A 43 -5.85 20.15 3.96
N PRO A 44 -4.56 19.83 4.19
CA PRO A 44 -3.78 19.04 3.25
C PRO A 44 -4.44 17.71 2.95
N ALA A 45 -4.52 17.35 1.68
CA ALA A 45 -4.97 16.05 1.22
C ALA A 45 -3.82 15.28 0.57
N PHE A 46 -3.92 13.95 0.56
CA PHE A 46 -3.12 13.11 -0.30
C PHE A 46 -3.76 13.07 -1.69
N ALA A 47 -2.99 13.33 -2.73
CA ALA A 47 -3.45 13.20 -4.11
C ALA A 47 -2.47 12.39 -4.94
N SER A 48 -3.00 11.52 -5.78
CA SER A 48 -2.25 10.72 -6.75
C SER A 48 -2.66 11.06 -8.18
N HIS A 49 -1.73 10.85 -9.11
CA HIS A 49 -1.98 11.01 -10.54
C HIS A 49 -3.01 9.98 -11.02
N VAL A 50 -4.00 10.46 -11.78
CA VAL A 50 -5.00 9.59 -12.39
C VAL A 50 -4.36 8.72 -13.48
N ALA A 51 -4.58 7.41 -13.39
CA ALA A 51 -4.18 6.44 -14.41
C ALA A 51 -5.25 6.37 -15.51
N ASN A 52 -5.23 7.32 -16.45
CA ASN A 52 -6.20 7.38 -17.54
C ASN A 52 -6.10 6.17 -18.48
N SER A 53 -7.23 5.57 -18.84
CA SER A 53 -7.33 4.37 -19.71
C SER A 53 -6.93 3.04 -19.07
N TRP A 54 -6.73 3.01 -17.75
CA TRP A 54 -6.53 1.77 -17.01
C TRP A 54 -7.87 1.20 -16.56
N GLN A 55 -7.95 -0.12 -16.48
CA GLN A 55 -9.10 -0.84 -15.93
C GLN A 55 -8.68 -1.55 -14.65
N GLU A 56 -9.64 -1.95 -13.83
CA GLU A 56 -9.35 -2.80 -12.68
C GLU A 56 -8.78 -4.16 -13.11
N LEU A 57 -7.79 -4.67 -12.36
CA LEU A 57 -7.20 -5.97 -12.63
C LEU A 57 -8.20 -7.08 -12.33
N SER A 58 -8.66 -7.77 -13.36
CA SER A 58 -9.46 -8.99 -13.23
C SER A 58 -8.63 -10.28 -13.38
N ALA A 59 -9.23 -11.42 -13.02
CA ALA A 59 -8.60 -12.74 -13.08
C ALA A 59 -8.06 -13.11 -14.48
N SER A 60 -8.65 -12.58 -15.56
CA SER A 60 -8.21 -12.84 -16.94
C SER A 60 -6.84 -12.24 -17.28
N HIS A 61 -6.35 -11.29 -16.49
CA HIS A 61 -5.08 -10.62 -16.73
C HIS A 61 -3.93 -11.22 -15.89
N LEU A 62 -4.22 -12.10 -14.93
CA LEU A 62 -3.22 -12.57 -13.97
C LEU A 62 -2.03 -13.25 -14.64
N ASP A 63 -2.27 -14.03 -15.69
CA ASP A 63 -1.22 -14.72 -16.44
C ASP A 63 -0.35 -13.76 -17.26
N GLU A 64 -0.79 -12.51 -17.47
CA GLU A 64 -0.05 -11.49 -18.21
C GLU A 64 0.85 -10.63 -17.31
N VAL A 65 0.63 -10.65 -16.00
CA VAL A 65 1.46 -9.93 -15.03
C VAL A 65 2.78 -10.68 -14.84
N ASP A 66 3.90 -9.95 -14.87
CA ASP A 66 5.22 -10.51 -14.62
C ASP A 66 5.32 -11.16 -13.23
N ASP A 67 5.91 -12.36 -13.15
CA ASP A 67 5.95 -13.13 -11.91
C ASP A 67 6.83 -12.48 -10.84
N ALA A 68 7.88 -11.75 -11.23
CA ALA A 68 8.67 -10.99 -10.27
C ALA A 68 7.84 -9.83 -9.68
N LEU A 69 7.03 -9.16 -10.50
CA LEU A 69 6.11 -8.13 -10.00
C LEU A 69 5.03 -8.71 -9.07
N LYS A 70 4.42 -9.85 -9.42
CA LYS A 70 3.45 -10.53 -8.53
C LYS A 70 4.06 -10.83 -7.15
N ARG A 71 5.27 -11.37 -7.14
CA ARG A 71 6.02 -11.68 -5.93
C ARG A 71 6.32 -10.43 -5.12
N ASP A 72 6.82 -9.38 -5.77
CA ASP A 72 7.20 -8.14 -5.09
C ASP A 72 5.97 -7.46 -4.46
N VAL A 73 4.82 -7.45 -5.14
CA VAL A 73 3.54 -6.97 -4.57
C VAL A 73 3.09 -7.85 -3.40
N ALA A 74 3.07 -9.18 -3.55
CA ALA A 74 2.65 -10.09 -2.47
C ALA A 74 3.53 -9.98 -1.21
N VAL A 75 4.84 -9.88 -1.37
CA VAL A 75 5.77 -9.68 -0.25
C VAL A 75 5.58 -8.31 0.38
N PHE A 76 5.34 -7.27 -0.41
CA PHE A 76 5.06 -5.95 0.11
C PHE A 76 3.76 -5.91 0.93
N ASP A 77 2.66 -6.44 0.42
CA ASP A 77 1.38 -6.45 1.14
C ASP A 77 1.43 -7.35 2.40
N TRP A 78 2.16 -8.48 2.35
CA TRP A 78 2.46 -9.29 3.53
C TRP A 78 3.27 -8.52 4.60
N TRP A 79 4.24 -7.71 4.13
CA TRP A 79 5.10 -6.90 4.98
C TRP A 79 4.34 -5.81 5.71
N VAL A 80 3.58 -5.02 4.96
CA VAL A 80 2.78 -3.93 5.50
C VAL A 80 1.46 -4.40 6.09
N ARG A 81 1.14 -5.70 6.06
CA ARG A 81 -0.13 -6.26 6.54
C ARG A 81 -1.36 -5.66 5.83
N ASN A 82 -1.30 -5.54 4.51
CA ASN A 82 -2.43 -5.13 3.69
C ASN A 82 -3.19 -6.37 3.21
N GLN A 83 -4.34 -6.64 3.83
CA GLN A 83 -5.18 -7.79 3.48
C GLN A 83 -6.36 -7.44 2.54
N ASP A 84 -6.49 -6.17 2.13
CA ASP A 84 -7.60 -5.71 1.29
C ASP A 84 -7.42 -6.05 -0.19
N ARG A 85 -6.16 -6.32 -0.62
CA ARG A 85 -5.80 -6.60 -2.02
C ARG A 85 -6.25 -7.98 -2.49
N THR A 86 -7.53 -8.13 -2.76
CA THR A 86 -8.20 -9.43 -2.93
C THR A 86 -8.77 -9.64 -4.32
N LEU A 87 -8.69 -10.87 -4.85
CA LEU A 87 -9.34 -11.21 -6.13
C LEU A 87 -9.85 -12.65 -6.19
N LYS A 88 -9.55 -13.49 -5.18
CA LYS A 88 -9.95 -14.90 -5.15
C LYS A 88 -11.41 -15.10 -4.66
N THR A 89 -12.11 -14.05 -4.26
CA THR A 89 -13.51 -14.07 -3.81
C THR A 89 -14.45 -13.45 -4.84
N GLN A 90 -15.76 -13.74 -4.79
CA GLN A 90 -16.76 -13.20 -5.74
C GLN A 90 -16.89 -11.66 -5.71
N SER A 91 -16.36 -11.01 -4.67
CA SER A 91 -16.38 -9.56 -4.45
C SER A 91 -14.97 -9.05 -4.10
N GLY A 92 -13.94 -9.56 -4.78
CA GLY A 92 -12.57 -9.14 -4.55
C GLY A 92 -12.38 -7.64 -4.80
N ASN A 93 -11.50 -7.01 -4.02
CA ASN A 93 -11.03 -5.65 -4.21
C ASN A 93 -9.54 -5.68 -4.58
N PRO A 94 -9.18 -5.85 -5.87
CA PRO A 94 -7.79 -6.00 -6.24
C PRO A 94 -6.98 -4.73 -5.96
N ASN A 95 -7.57 -3.53 -5.89
CA ASN A 95 -6.84 -2.25 -5.75
C ASN A 95 -5.62 -2.17 -6.70
N LEU A 96 -5.75 -2.78 -7.87
CA LEU A 96 -4.74 -2.90 -8.89
C LEU A 96 -5.37 -2.47 -10.20
N LEU A 97 -4.68 -1.62 -10.92
CA LEU A 97 -5.07 -1.18 -12.25
C LEU A 97 -4.21 -1.88 -13.30
N TRP A 98 -4.81 -2.21 -14.44
CA TRP A 98 -4.17 -2.88 -15.55
C TRP A 98 -4.35 -2.09 -16.84
N ASN A 99 -3.24 -1.89 -17.55
CA ASN A 99 -3.23 -1.41 -18.92
C ASN A 99 -3.03 -2.58 -19.89
N GLY A 100 -4.11 -2.99 -20.56
CA GLY A 100 -4.08 -4.14 -21.46
C GLY A 100 -3.24 -3.96 -22.73
N SER A 101 -3.02 -2.72 -23.20
CA SER A 101 -2.19 -2.46 -24.39
C SER A 101 -0.71 -2.41 -24.05
N GLU A 102 -0.34 -1.90 -22.88
CA GLU A 102 1.05 -1.77 -22.45
C GLU A 102 1.53 -2.94 -21.59
N LYS A 103 0.61 -3.82 -21.15
CA LYS A 103 0.86 -4.91 -20.21
C LYS A 103 1.50 -4.42 -18.92
N GLN A 104 0.97 -3.31 -18.40
CA GLN A 104 1.47 -2.68 -17.18
C GLN A 104 0.44 -2.77 -16.06
N LEU A 105 0.94 -2.99 -14.84
CA LEU A 105 0.19 -2.99 -13.61
C LEU A 105 0.47 -1.69 -12.85
N VAL A 106 -0.52 -1.13 -12.17
CA VAL A 106 -0.35 -0.03 -11.23
C VAL A 106 -1.00 -0.43 -9.89
N VAL A 107 -0.26 -0.24 -8.81
CA VAL A 107 -0.65 -0.54 -7.44
C VAL A 107 -1.23 0.71 -6.80
N ILE A 108 -2.48 0.64 -6.36
CA ILE A 108 -3.18 1.74 -5.72
C ILE A 108 -3.73 1.30 -4.35
N ASP A 109 -4.27 2.30 -3.65
CA ASP A 109 -5.06 2.20 -2.43
C ASP A 109 -4.39 1.37 -1.33
N HIS A 110 -3.55 2.06 -0.56
CA HIS A 110 -2.82 1.52 0.58
C HIS A 110 -3.37 2.04 1.92
N ASN A 111 -4.59 2.57 1.91
CA ASN A 111 -5.21 3.19 3.08
C ASN A 111 -5.44 2.20 4.24
N LEU A 112 -5.58 0.90 3.93
CA LEU A 112 -5.77 -0.21 4.88
C LEU A 112 -4.48 -1.00 5.17
N ALA A 113 -3.31 -0.44 4.85
CA ALA A 113 -2.05 -0.98 5.32
C ALA A 113 -1.92 -0.88 6.86
N PHE A 114 -1.06 -1.73 7.41
CA PHE A 114 -0.74 -1.87 8.84
C PHE A 114 -1.87 -2.40 9.70
N ASP A 115 -2.68 -3.29 9.13
CA ASP A 115 -3.84 -3.85 9.83
C ASP A 115 -3.41 -4.58 11.11
N ARG A 116 -4.00 -4.17 12.24
CA ARG A 116 -3.79 -4.79 13.56
C ARG A 116 -4.48 -6.14 13.65
N ASP A 117 -5.57 -6.30 12.92
CA ASP A 117 -6.40 -7.50 12.84
C ASP A 117 -6.04 -8.36 11.63
N PHE A 118 -4.83 -8.17 11.08
CA PHE A 118 -4.29 -8.97 9.99
C PHE A 118 -4.35 -10.47 10.30
N ASP A 119 -5.02 -11.22 9.43
CA ASP A 119 -5.14 -12.67 9.53
C ASP A 119 -4.40 -13.34 8.37
N ALA A 120 -3.32 -14.04 8.71
CA ALA A 120 -2.44 -14.67 7.72
C ALA A 120 -3.18 -15.68 6.85
N LYS A 121 -4.13 -16.43 7.42
CA LYS A 121 -4.96 -17.38 6.69
C LYS A 121 -5.83 -16.67 5.64
N THR A 122 -6.54 -15.63 6.04
CA THR A 122 -7.37 -14.82 5.15
C THR A 122 -6.52 -14.22 4.04
N PHE A 123 -5.36 -13.65 4.35
CA PHE A 123 -4.43 -13.16 3.33
C PHE A 123 -4.09 -14.22 2.28
N HIS A 124 -3.70 -15.44 2.70
CA HIS A 124 -3.38 -16.51 1.75
C HIS A 124 -4.58 -16.95 0.90
N ASP A 125 -5.76 -17.01 1.51
CA ASP A 125 -6.98 -17.46 0.85
C ASP A 125 -7.53 -16.44 -0.15
N THR A 126 -7.32 -15.13 0.08
CA THR A 126 -8.01 -14.07 -0.67
C THR A 126 -7.09 -13.21 -1.53
N HIS A 127 -5.82 -13.04 -1.13
CA HIS A 127 -4.90 -12.10 -1.77
C HIS A 127 -4.60 -12.49 -3.22
N VAL A 128 -4.66 -11.52 -4.12
CA VAL A 128 -4.58 -11.71 -5.57
C VAL A 128 -3.31 -12.45 -6.03
N PHE A 129 -2.19 -12.23 -5.34
CA PHE A 129 -0.88 -12.84 -5.65
C PHE A 129 -0.31 -13.72 -4.53
N ALA A 130 -1.15 -14.22 -3.59
CA ALA A 130 -0.66 -15.03 -2.47
C ALA A 130 0.25 -16.20 -2.89
N ASP A 131 -0.07 -16.85 -4.02
CA ASP A 131 0.65 -18.03 -4.51
C ASP A 131 2.11 -17.71 -4.88
N ALA A 132 2.42 -16.45 -5.19
CA ALA A 132 3.79 -16.01 -5.49
C ALA A 132 4.71 -16.06 -4.27
N LEU A 133 4.16 -16.06 -3.03
CA LEU A 133 4.94 -16.22 -1.81
C LEU A 133 5.62 -17.59 -1.71
N ALA A 134 5.07 -18.61 -2.37
CA ALA A 134 5.68 -19.94 -2.42
C ALA A 134 7.04 -19.94 -3.11
N GLN A 135 7.29 -19.00 -4.02
CA GLN A 135 8.59 -18.85 -4.70
C GLN A 135 9.68 -18.29 -3.77
N VAL A 136 9.29 -17.53 -2.74
CA VAL A 136 10.22 -16.91 -1.78
C VAL A 136 10.47 -17.82 -0.59
N ARG A 137 9.49 -18.64 -0.22
CA ARG A 137 9.58 -19.56 0.92
C ARG A 137 10.73 -20.55 0.71
N GLY A 138 11.76 -20.43 1.55
CA GLY A 138 12.93 -21.31 1.53
C GLY A 138 14.01 -20.98 0.48
N ASP A 139 13.84 -19.91 -0.31
CA ASP A 139 14.88 -19.39 -1.18
C ASP A 139 15.64 -18.26 -0.48
N GLU A 140 16.77 -18.59 0.15
CA GLU A 140 17.59 -17.65 0.92
C GLU A 140 18.10 -16.48 0.06
N SER A 141 18.43 -16.73 -1.22
CA SER A 141 18.96 -15.68 -2.11
C SER A 141 17.88 -14.67 -2.47
N LEU A 142 16.65 -15.11 -2.73
CA LEU A 142 15.52 -14.21 -2.97
C LEU A 142 15.16 -13.44 -1.70
N GLN A 143 15.13 -14.12 -0.56
CA GLN A 143 14.85 -13.49 0.73
C GLN A 143 15.87 -12.40 1.06
N ASP A 144 17.17 -12.65 0.87
CA ASP A 144 18.22 -11.67 1.13
C ASP A 144 18.08 -10.43 0.24
N GLY A 145 17.82 -10.63 -1.06
CA GLY A 145 17.60 -9.54 -2.01
C GLY A 145 16.39 -8.69 -1.66
N LEU A 146 15.27 -9.33 -1.30
CA LEU A 146 14.05 -8.64 -0.87
C LEU A 146 14.27 -7.94 0.47
N ALA A 147 14.88 -8.59 1.46
CA ALA A 147 15.17 -8.00 2.77
C ALA A 147 15.98 -6.71 2.64
N GLN A 148 16.98 -6.67 1.74
CA GLN A 148 17.77 -5.46 1.51
C GLN A 148 16.93 -4.31 0.96
N ARG A 149 15.99 -4.59 0.05
CA ARG A 149 15.04 -3.60 -0.50
C ARG A 149 14.05 -3.14 0.59
N LEU A 150 13.46 -4.06 1.35
CA LEU A 150 12.54 -3.76 2.45
C LEU A 150 13.21 -2.89 3.53
N ARG A 151 14.45 -3.19 3.93
CA ARG A 151 15.22 -2.33 4.87
C ARG A 151 15.44 -0.92 4.34
N THR A 152 15.65 -0.78 3.03
CA THR A 152 15.81 0.54 2.41
C THR A 152 14.49 1.30 2.47
N ALA A 153 13.38 0.65 2.11
CA ALA A 153 12.03 1.21 2.21
C ALA A 153 11.64 1.55 3.67
N LEU A 154 12.05 0.76 4.66
CA LEU A 154 11.81 1.04 6.09
C LEU A 154 12.44 2.37 6.51
N LYS A 155 13.68 2.65 6.10
CA LYS A 155 14.33 3.94 6.38
C LYS A 155 13.55 5.11 5.78
N ILE A 156 13.01 4.93 4.58
CA ILE A 156 12.11 5.91 3.95
C ILE A 156 10.85 6.08 4.79
N ALA A 157 10.22 4.99 5.24
CA ALA A 157 9.02 5.06 6.09
C ALA A 157 9.27 5.84 7.39
N GLU A 158 10.42 5.61 8.05
CA GLU A 158 10.80 6.34 9.26
C GLU A 158 10.94 7.84 8.98
N GLN A 159 11.56 8.22 7.86
CA GLN A 159 11.71 9.62 7.44
C GLN A 159 10.36 10.26 7.08
N VAL A 160 9.60 9.67 6.15
CA VAL A 160 8.37 10.30 5.63
C VAL A 160 7.25 10.33 6.67
N CYS A 161 7.30 9.47 7.69
CA CYS A 161 6.39 9.54 8.83
C CYS A 161 6.53 10.86 9.59
N ASP A 162 7.76 11.39 9.73
CA ASP A 162 8.01 12.70 10.36
C ASP A 162 7.68 13.87 9.43
N GLU A 163 7.65 13.64 8.12
CA GLU A 163 7.31 14.65 7.10
C GLU A 163 5.80 14.75 6.82
N ALA A 164 5.00 13.82 7.36
CA ALA A 164 3.55 13.83 7.19
C ALA A 164 2.96 15.14 7.75
N PRO A 165 2.01 15.79 7.02
CA PRO A 165 1.33 16.98 7.51
C PRO A 165 0.83 16.82 8.95
N PRO A 166 1.10 17.80 9.85
CA PRO A 166 0.64 17.74 11.24
C PRO A 166 -0.86 17.50 11.39
N GLU A 167 -1.65 17.99 10.43
CA GLU A 167 -3.09 17.80 10.33
C GLU A 167 -3.50 16.33 10.29
N TRP A 168 -2.71 15.46 9.65
CA TRP A 168 -3.08 14.04 9.44
C TRP A 168 -2.99 13.20 10.71
N TRP A 169 -2.44 13.76 11.79
CA TRP A 169 -2.39 13.13 13.11
C TRP A 169 -3.68 13.33 13.91
N PHE A 170 -4.65 14.04 13.36
CA PHE A 170 -5.94 14.30 13.99
C PHE A 170 -7.11 13.88 13.09
N ALA A 171 -8.18 13.41 13.72
CA ALA A 171 -9.39 12.95 13.05
C ALA A 171 -10.38 14.11 12.78
N ASP A 172 -10.19 15.24 13.45
CA ASP A 172 -10.99 16.46 13.37
C ASP A 172 -10.15 17.67 12.94
N GLU A 173 -10.78 18.68 12.33
CA GLU A 173 -10.09 19.88 11.85
C GLU A 173 -9.53 20.73 12.99
N GLU A 174 -10.21 20.72 14.14
CA GLU A 174 -9.82 21.42 15.37
C GLU A 174 -8.59 20.81 16.05
N ARG A 175 -8.12 19.65 15.59
CA ARG A 175 -6.95 18.91 16.09
C ARG A 175 -7.07 18.54 17.57
N THR A 176 -8.24 18.05 17.96
CA THR A 176 -8.54 17.67 19.35
C THR A 176 -8.60 16.17 19.56
N ILE A 177 -8.83 15.39 18.49
CA ILE A 177 -8.97 13.94 18.49
C ILE A 177 -7.81 13.37 17.69
N ALA A 178 -6.90 12.64 18.33
CA ALA A 178 -5.83 11.94 17.63
C ALA A 178 -6.41 10.83 16.73
N VAL A 179 -5.81 10.62 15.56
CA VAL A 179 -6.13 9.45 14.73
C VAL A 179 -5.72 8.16 15.43
N ASP A 180 -6.41 7.06 15.13
CA ASP A 180 -5.98 5.72 15.55
C ASP A 180 -4.81 5.21 14.70
N PHE A 181 -3.64 5.82 14.88
CA PHE A 181 -2.40 5.43 14.22
C PHE A 181 -1.27 5.37 15.25
N ASP A 182 -0.78 4.16 15.53
CA ASP A 182 0.32 3.93 16.47
C ASP A 182 1.63 3.77 15.70
N ARG A 183 2.43 4.85 15.65
CA ARG A 183 3.74 4.87 15.01
C ARG A 183 4.64 3.73 15.51
N THR A 184 4.65 3.46 16.81
CA THR A 184 5.54 2.44 17.39
C THR A 184 5.15 1.05 16.93
N ALA A 185 3.84 0.76 16.95
CA ALA A 185 3.30 -0.51 16.47
C ALA A 185 3.58 -0.71 14.97
N VAL A 186 3.35 0.32 14.14
CA VAL A 186 3.62 0.29 12.69
C VAL A 186 5.10 0.01 12.41
N MET A 187 6.02 0.72 13.08
CA MET A 187 7.46 0.47 12.90
C MET A 187 7.87 -0.93 13.39
N SER A 188 7.20 -1.46 14.41
CA SER A 188 7.40 -2.84 14.85
C SER A 188 6.93 -3.86 13.80
N ILE A 189 5.80 -3.61 13.12
CA ILE A 189 5.33 -4.45 12.00
C ILE A 189 6.36 -4.48 10.88
N LEU A 190 6.91 -3.32 10.52
CA LEU A 190 7.88 -3.20 9.43
C LEU A 190 9.23 -3.83 9.75
N ARG A 191 9.71 -3.75 11.00
CA ARG A 191 10.97 -4.39 11.42
C ARG A 191 10.94 -5.93 11.36
N ARG A 192 9.76 -6.54 11.17
CA ARG A 192 9.64 -7.99 10.98
C ARG A 192 10.45 -8.50 9.79
N CYS A 193 10.74 -7.69 8.76
CA CYS A 193 11.55 -8.13 7.62
C CYS A 193 12.96 -8.64 7.99
N ASP A 194 13.44 -8.30 9.19
CA ASP A 194 14.73 -8.77 9.73
C ASP A 194 14.64 -10.11 10.46
N SER A 195 13.43 -10.64 10.71
CA SER A 195 13.24 -11.92 11.37
C SER A 195 13.06 -13.05 10.38
N ALA A 196 13.61 -14.23 10.70
CA ALA A 196 13.37 -15.44 9.91
C ALA A 196 11.88 -15.83 9.88
N GLU A 197 11.12 -15.49 10.92
CA GLU A 197 9.68 -15.79 11.02
C GLU A 197 8.87 -15.08 9.94
N PHE A 198 9.24 -13.84 9.60
CA PHE A 198 8.57 -13.08 8.54
C PHE A 198 8.60 -13.80 7.19
N TRP A 199 9.75 -14.41 6.85
CA TRP A 199 9.98 -15.11 5.59
C TRP A 199 9.39 -16.52 5.55
N ARG A 200 8.80 -16.97 6.65
CA ARG A 200 8.06 -18.23 6.67
C ARG A 200 6.71 -18.10 6.01
N PHE A 201 6.07 -16.93 5.98
CA PHE A 201 4.71 -16.76 5.42
C PHE A 201 3.68 -17.75 6.02
N ASP A 202 3.83 -18.14 7.28
CA ASP A 202 2.95 -19.15 7.91
C ASP A 202 1.59 -18.53 8.28
N THR A 203 0.54 -19.37 8.25
CA THR A 203 -0.84 -19.07 8.69
C THR A 203 -1.03 -19.33 10.17
#